data_AF-A0A3D3CZQ2-F1
#
_entry.id   AF-A0A3D3CZQ2-F1
#
_cell.length_a   1.000
_cell.length_b   1.000
_cell.length_c   1.000
_cell.angle_alpha   90.00
_cell.angle_beta   90.00
_cell.angle_gamma   90.00
#
_symmetry.space_group_name_H-M   'P 1'
#
loop_
_entity.id
_entity.type
_entity.pdbx_description
1 polymer ?
#
loop_
_entity_poly.entity_id
_entity_poly.type
_entity_poly.pdbx_seq_one_letter_code
_entity_poly.pdbx_strand_id
1 'polypeptide(L)'
;PFTTSYSEDLMKKMGTEVTIQNLGPEKIGNYNCTHFVINTVTKNKSLNYETRKDIWTTKDLGTGNVYYVGHYLYYPKGSQIAGKLTQAGADGIVVRWQVLDPSTKKPNVCNLVRYQPGPVPASDFSAPSGYTAFRH
;
A
#
# COMPACT_ATOMS: atom_id res chain seq x y z
N PRO A 1 9.88 15.31 9.85
CA PRO A 1 8.53 15.05 9.29
C PRO A 1 8.53 15.28 7.77
N PHE A 2 8.63 14.21 6.99
CA PHE A 2 8.34 14.30 5.56
C PHE A 2 6.85 14.56 5.43
N THR A 3 6.48 15.79 5.07
CA THR A 3 5.09 16.14 4.84
C THR A 3 4.61 15.37 3.61
N THR A 4 3.46 14.71 3.75
CA THR A 4 2.69 14.03 2.70
C THR A 4 2.55 14.88 1.42
N SER A 5 2.69 16.22 1.55
CA SER A 5 2.58 17.18 0.47
C SER A 5 3.58 17.02 -0.68
N TYR A 6 4.84 16.62 -0.44
CA TYR A 6 5.84 16.70 -1.52
C TYR A 6 5.64 15.63 -2.61
N SER A 7 5.42 14.38 -2.22
CA SER A 7 5.19 13.28 -3.17
C SER A 7 3.87 13.44 -3.92
N GLU A 8 2.84 13.95 -3.25
CA GLU A 8 1.53 14.21 -3.86
C GLU A 8 1.57 15.39 -4.83
N ASP A 9 2.23 16.49 -4.47
CA ASP A 9 2.45 17.62 -5.38
C ASP A 9 3.27 17.18 -6.59
N LEU A 10 4.26 16.29 -6.40
CA LEU A 10 5.03 15.73 -7.51
C LEU A 10 4.15 14.87 -8.41
N MET A 11 3.34 13.94 -7.86
CA MET A 11 2.42 13.12 -8.65
C MET A 11 1.44 13.99 -9.45
N LYS A 12 0.89 15.03 -8.82
CA LYS A 12 0.00 15.98 -9.49
C LYS A 12 0.71 16.76 -10.60
N LYS A 13 1.93 17.25 -10.36
CA LYS A 13 2.75 17.95 -11.37
C LYS A 13 3.18 17.04 -12.51
N MET A 14 3.35 15.74 -12.25
CA MET A 14 3.69 14.74 -13.27
C MET A 14 2.49 14.31 -14.12
N GLY A 15 1.27 14.79 -13.82
CA GLY A 15 0.06 14.35 -14.52
C GLY A 15 -0.32 12.91 -14.17
N THR A 16 -0.05 12.48 -12.93
CA THR A 16 -0.43 11.16 -12.44
C THR A 16 -1.90 11.12 -12.06
N GLU A 17 -2.64 10.22 -12.68
CA GLU A 17 -4.02 9.89 -12.36
C GLU A 17 -4.08 8.57 -11.59
N VAL A 18 -4.94 8.53 -10.56
CA VAL A 18 -5.21 7.34 -9.77
C VAL A 18 -6.69 7.02 -9.81
N THR A 19 -7.00 5.77 -10.16
CA THR A 19 -8.36 5.22 -10.07
C THR A 19 -8.38 4.01 -9.13
N ILE A 20 -9.48 3.87 -8.39
CA ILE A 20 -9.74 2.75 -7.49
C ILE A 20 -11.02 2.07 -7.97
N GLN A 21 -10.97 0.76 -8.16
CA GLN A 21 -12.12 -0.06 -8.47
C GLN A 21 -12.37 -1.01 -7.31
N ASN A 22 -13.61 -1.05 -6.82
CA ASN A 22 -14.06 -2.06 -5.88
C ASN A 22 -14.63 -3.24 -6.71
N LEU A 23 -13.97 -4.39 -6.64
CA LEU A 23 -14.37 -5.60 -7.36
C LEU A 23 -15.31 -6.51 -6.54
N GLY A 24 -15.59 -6.14 -5.29
CA GLY A 24 -16.54 -6.81 -4.43
C GLY A 24 -15.90 -7.83 -3.48
N PRO A 25 -16.75 -8.65 -2.82
CA PRO A 25 -16.31 -9.57 -1.79
C PRO A 25 -15.52 -10.76 -2.35
N GLU A 26 -14.44 -11.14 -1.68
CA GLU A 26 -13.64 -12.33 -1.98
C GLU A 26 -13.09 -12.92 -0.68
N LYS A 27 -12.93 -14.24 -0.61
CA LYS A 27 -12.34 -14.91 0.55
C LYS A 27 -10.86 -15.17 0.34
N ILE A 28 -10.01 -14.64 1.23
CA ILE A 28 -8.56 -14.87 1.23
C ILE A 28 -8.17 -15.60 2.51
N GLY A 29 -7.84 -16.89 2.39
CA GLY A 29 -7.60 -17.75 3.54
C GLY A 29 -8.84 -17.80 4.45
N ASN A 30 -8.67 -17.34 5.69
CA ASN A 30 -9.73 -17.30 6.70
C ASN A 30 -10.48 -15.96 6.78
N TYR A 31 -10.15 -14.99 5.92
CA TYR A 31 -10.67 -13.63 6.01
C TYR A 31 -11.72 -13.35 4.93
N ASN A 32 -12.83 -12.76 5.34
CA ASN A 32 -13.79 -12.15 4.42
C ASN A 32 -13.22 -10.80 3.98
N CYS A 33 -12.90 -10.70 2.69
CA CYS A 33 -12.23 -9.53 2.14
C CYS A 33 -13.11 -8.81 1.13
N THR A 34 -12.76 -7.57 0.84
CA THR A 34 -13.19 -6.87 -0.37
C THR A 34 -11.95 -6.66 -1.24
N HIS A 35 -12.07 -6.99 -2.52
CA HIS A 35 -11.00 -6.85 -3.52
C HIS A 35 -11.08 -5.46 -4.15
N PHE A 36 -9.95 -4.76 -4.16
CA PHE A 36 -9.80 -3.47 -4.84
C PHE A 36 -8.65 -3.51 -5.85
N VAL A 37 -8.82 -2.79 -6.94
CA VAL A 37 -7.78 -2.52 -7.92
C VAL A 37 -7.42 -1.05 -7.90
N ILE A 38 -6.12 -0.77 -7.80
CA ILE A 38 -5.51 0.54 -7.87
C ILE A 38 -4.81 0.62 -9.22
N ASN A 39 -5.28 1.50 -10.09
CA ASN A 39 -4.58 1.83 -11.33
C ASN A 39 -3.98 3.22 -11.22
N THR A 40 -2.69 3.32 -11.53
CA THR A 40 -1.97 4.59 -11.59
C THR A 40 -1.47 4.79 -13.01
N VAL A 41 -1.83 5.90 -13.63
CA VAL A 41 -1.44 6.26 -14.98
C VAL A 41 -0.71 7.59 -14.90
N THR A 42 0.53 7.66 -15.37
CA THR A 42 1.25 8.92 -15.50
C THR A 42 1.57 9.17 -16.95
N LYS A 43 1.03 10.27 -17.48
CA LYS A 43 1.24 10.70 -18.85
C LYS A 43 1.83 12.10 -18.84
N ASN A 44 3.14 12.20 -19.04
CA ASN A 44 3.79 13.47 -19.33
C ASN A 44 4.85 13.29 -20.44
N LYS A 45 5.47 14.41 -20.85
CA LYS A 45 6.43 14.44 -21.97
C LYS A 45 7.63 13.50 -21.80
N SER A 46 7.96 13.12 -20.57
CA SER A 46 9.18 12.36 -20.23
C SER A 46 8.88 10.97 -19.68
N LEU A 47 7.66 10.71 -19.23
CA LEU A 47 7.26 9.48 -18.58
C LEU A 47 5.86 9.09 -19.03
N ASN A 48 5.75 7.88 -19.58
CA ASN A 48 4.48 7.20 -19.80
C ASN A 48 4.56 5.86 -19.05
N TYR A 49 3.94 5.81 -17.87
CA TYR A 49 3.91 4.59 -17.08
C TYR A 49 2.51 4.32 -16.56
N GLU A 50 2.13 3.05 -16.61
CA GLU A 50 0.87 2.54 -16.08
C GLU A 50 1.19 1.41 -15.11
N THR A 51 0.65 1.48 -13.91
CA THR A 51 0.74 0.41 -12.93
C THR A 51 -0.65 -0.03 -12.52
N ARG A 52 -0.79 -1.34 -12.37
CA ARG A 52 -1.94 -1.99 -11.77
C ARG A 52 -1.50 -2.70 -10.51
N LYS A 53 -2.34 -2.59 -9.50
CA LYS A 53 -2.13 -3.23 -8.21
C LYS A 53 -3.46 -3.67 -7.63
N ASP A 54 -3.48 -4.87 -7.10
CA ASP A 54 -4.65 -5.47 -6.50
C ASP A 54 -4.40 -5.58 -4.99
N ILE A 55 -5.40 -5.25 -4.17
CA ILE A 55 -5.38 -5.41 -2.72
C ILE A 55 -6.67 -6.06 -2.23
N TRP A 56 -6.56 -6.83 -1.14
CA TRP A 56 -7.70 -7.41 -0.45
C TRP A 56 -7.68 -6.92 0.98
N THR A 57 -8.74 -6.21 1.39
CA THR A 57 -8.88 -5.69 2.74
C THR A 57 -9.94 -6.47 3.52
N THR A 58 -9.70 -6.71 4.81
CA THR A 58 -10.67 -7.35 5.71
C THR A 58 -10.95 -6.47 6.92
N LYS A 59 -12.20 -6.52 7.40
CA LYS A 59 -12.61 -5.95 8.69
C LYS A 59 -12.54 -6.96 9.84
N ASP A 60 -12.30 -8.24 9.53
CA ASP A 60 -12.20 -9.31 10.53
C ASP A 60 -11.03 -9.08 11.51
N LEU A 61 -10.03 -8.30 11.09
CA LEU A 61 -8.87 -7.88 11.88
C LEU A 61 -9.01 -6.46 12.45
N GLY A 62 -10.20 -5.87 12.37
CA GLY A 62 -10.47 -4.48 12.72
C GLY A 62 -10.38 -3.53 11.53
N THR A 63 -10.57 -2.24 11.82
CA THR A 63 -10.47 -1.15 10.84
C THR A 63 -9.11 -0.47 10.95
N GLY A 64 -8.51 -0.15 9.81
CA GLY A 64 -7.23 0.55 9.78
C GLY A 64 -6.82 0.91 8.36
N ASN A 65 -6.23 2.10 8.22
CA ASN A 65 -5.72 2.59 6.95
C ASN A 65 -4.30 2.07 6.67
N VAL A 66 -4.05 0.78 6.96
CA VAL A 66 -2.76 0.14 6.72
C VAL A 66 -2.73 -0.29 5.26
N TYR A 67 -2.44 0.68 4.41
CA TYR A 67 -2.32 0.47 2.97
C TYR A 67 -0.84 0.26 2.63
N TYR A 68 -0.44 -0.98 2.38
CA TYR A 68 0.88 -1.26 1.82
C TYR A 68 0.90 -0.74 0.35
N VAL A 69 2.02 -0.30 -0.26
CA VAL A 69 2.88 -1.14 -1.14
C VAL A 69 3.93 -0.31 -1.91
N GLY A 70 5.10 -0.94 -2.11
CA GLY A 70 6.18 -0.58 -3.03
C GLY A 70 7.54 -0.71 -2.32
N HIS A 71 8.67 -0.48 -3.00
CA HIS A 71 10.00 -0.38 -2.35
C HIS A 71 10.03 0.63 -1.15
N TYR A 72 8.99 1.44 -0.98
CA TYR A 72 8.83 2.44 0.09
C TYR A 72 7.57 2.25 0.98
N LEU A 73 7.18 1.00 1.23
CA LEU A 73 6.53 0.51 2.46
C LEU A 73 5.09 0.91 2.83
N TYR A 74 4.50 2.07 2.49
CA TYR A 74 3.07 2.36 2.82
C TYR A 74 2.50 3.61 2.12
N TYR A 75 1.17 3.71 1.97
CA TYR A 75 0.50 4.99 1.67
C TYR A 75 0.18 5.74 2.96
N PRO A 76 0.82 6.90 3.19
CA PRO A 76 0.53 7.67 4.40
C PRO A 76 -0.91 8.17 4.41
N LYS A 77 -1.46 8.29 5.61
CA LYS A 77 -2.74 8.97 5.84
C LYS A 77 -2.67 10.39 5.25
N GLY A 78 -3.72 10.79 4.56
CA GLY A 78 -3.78 12.07 3.85
C GLY A 78 -3.38 11.99 2.38
N SER A 79 -2.74 10.90 1.95
CA SER A 79 -2.40 10.74 0.53
C SER A 79 -3.61 10.60 -0.38
N GLN A 80 -3.50 11.14 -1.60
CA GLN A 80 -4.49 10.98 -2.65
C GLN A 80 -4.96 9.51 -2.81
N ILE A 81 -4.03 8.55 -2.77
CA ILE A 81 -4.36 7.12 -2.89
C ILE A 81 -5.11 6.63 -1.65
N ALA A 82 -4.64 6.96 -0.44
CA ALA A 82 -5.33 6.61 0.80
C ALA A 82 -6.74 7.22 0.87
N GLY A 83 -6.92 8.46 0.42
CA GLY A 83 -8.22 9.13 0.35
C GLY A 83 -9.18 8.44 -0.62
N LYS A 84 -8.72 8.11 -1.83
CA LYS A 84 -9.54 7.39 -2.82
C LYS A 84 -9.90 5.97 -2.36
N LEU A 85 -8.98 5.26 -1.70
CA LEU A 85 -9.24 3.96 -1.09
C LEU A 85 -10.30 4.06 0.01
N THR A 86 -10.18 5.04 0.90
CA THR A 86 -11.17 5.29 1.96
C THR A 86 -12.55 5.58 1.35
N GLN A 87 -12.61 6.45 0.33
CA GLN A 87 -13.85 6.76 -0.38
C GLN A 87 -14.48 5.54 -1.08
N ALA A 88 -13.65 4.60 -1.55
CA ALA A 88 -14.11 3.34 -2.13
C ALA A 88 -14.56 2.30 -1.09
N GLY A 89 -14.42 2.59 0.21
CA GLY A 89 -14.78 1.67 1.31
C GLY A 89 -13.66 0.69 1.69
N ALA A 90 -12.42 0.95 1.31
CA ALA A 90 -11.26 0.15 1.73
C ALA A 90 -10.74 0.62 3.10
N ASP A 91 -11.50 0.42 4.17
CA ASP A 91 -11.19 0.85 5.55
C ASP A 91 -10.72 -0.32 6.46
N GLY A 92 -10.56 -1.51 5.89
CA GLY A 92 -10.02 -2.70 6.55
C GLY A 92 -8.50 -2.90 6.37
N ILE A 93 -7.96 -3.91 7.05
CA ILE A 93 -6.55 -4.29 6.98
C ILE A 93 -6.26 -5.08 5.70
N VAL A 94 -5.19 -4.73 4.99
CA VAL A 94 -4.76 -5.49 3.80
C VAL A 94 -4.20 -6.85 4.21
N VAL A 95 -4.81 -7.93 3.70
CA VAL A 95 -4.35 -9.32 3.95
C VAL A 95 -3.72 -9.98 2.72
N ARG A 96 -3.91 -9.39 1.54
CA ARG A 96 -3.22 -9.78 0.31
C ARG A 96 -2.98 -8.57 -0.56
N TRP A 97 -1.87 -8.58 -1.27
CA TRP A 97 -1.64 -7.66 -2.38
C TRP A 97 -0.97 -8.37 -3.54
N GLN A 98 -1.18 -7.83 -4.74
CA GLN A 98 -0.55 -8.29 -5.96
C GLN A 98 -0.13 -7.08 -6.81
N VAL A 99 1.10 -7.11 -7.31
CA VAL A 99 1.64 -6.12 -8.26
C VAL A 99 2.28 -6.86 -9.42
N LEU A 100 2.11 -6.38 -10.65
CA LEU A 100 2.85 -6.93 -11.79
C LEU A 100 4.28 -6.40 -11.79
N ASP A 101 5.25 -7.31 -11.85
CA ASP A 101 6.64 -6.96 -12.06
C ASP A 101 6.78 -6.25 -13.42
N PRO A 102 7.35 -5.03 -13.46
CA PRO A 102 7.43 -4.27 -14.71
C PRO A 102 8.35 -4.92 -15.74
N SER A 103 9.35 -5.71 -15.31
CA SER A 103 10.34 -6.36 -16.17
C SER A 103 9.87 -7.74 -16.66
N THR A 104 9.32 -8.56 -15.77
CA THR A 104 8.94 -9.95 -16.11
C THR A 104 7.46 -10.11 -16.45
N LYS A 105 6.63 -9.09 -16.17
CA LYS A 105 5.16 -9.12 -16.26
C LYS A 105 4.50 -10.22 -15.41
N LYS A 106 5.25 -10.83 -14.49
CA LYS A 106 4.72 -11.83 -13.56
C LYS A 106 4.14 -11.13 -12.32
N PRO A 107 3.09 -11.69 -11.71
CA PRO A 107 2.55 -11.15 -10.47
C PRO A 107 3.47 -11.44 -9.29
N ASN A 108 3.86 -10.40 -8.56
CA ASN A 108 4.41 -10.47 -7.21
C ASN A 108 3.25 -10.41 -6.23
N VAL A 109 3.06 -11.49 -5.47
CA VAL A 109 1.95 -11.65 -4.53
C VAL A 109 2.49 -11.80 -3.12
N CYS A 110 1.86 -11.13 -2.17
CA CYS A 110 2.12 -11.33 -0.74
C CYS A 110 0.79 -11.59 -0.04
N ASN A 111 0.81 -12.57 0.86
CA ASN A 111 -0.34 -12.98 1.65
C ASN A 111 0.01 -12.91 3.13
N LEU A 112 -0.92 -12.41 3.94
CA LEU A 112 -0.89 -12.55 5.38
C LEU A 112 -1.21 -14.00 5.73
N VAL A 113 -0.20 -14.73 6.19
CA VAL A 113 -0.33 -16.16 6.56
C VAL A 113 -0.73 -16.36 8.02
N ARG A 114 -0.33 -15.44 8.91
CA ARG A 114 -0.61 -15.50 10.34
C ARG A 114 -0.66 -14.09 10.92
N TYR A 115 -1.73 -13.81 11.66
CA TYR A 115 -1.87 -12.61 12.46
C TYR A 115 -1.73 -12.97 13.94
N GLN A 116 -0.94 -12.20 14.68
CA GLN A 116 -0.80 -12.31 16.12
C GLN A 116 -1.04 -10.92 16.71
N PRO A 117 -2.21 -10.65 17.31
CA PRO A 117 -2.43 -9.38 17.97
C PRO A 117 -1.59 -9.31 19.24
N GLY A 118 -1.07 -8.13 19.55
CA GLY A 118 -0.34 -7.88 20.78
C GLY A 118 0.69 -6.76 20.64
N PRO A 119 1.23 -6.26 21.75
CA PRO A 119 2.34 -5.33 21.72
C PRO A 119 3.58 -6.02 21.14
N VAL A 120 4.26 -5.35 20.21
CA VAL A 120 5.59 -5.77 19.75
C VAL A 120 6.62 -5.25 20.76
N PRO A 121 7.53 -6.10 21.28
CA PRO A 121 8.58 -5.65 22.18
C PRO A 121 9.42 -4.51 21.60
N ALA A 122 9.67 -3.45 22.38
CA ALA A 122 10.53 -2.34 21.95
C ALA A 122 11.97 -2.79 21.64
N SER A 123 12.41 -3.90 22.25
CA SER A 123 13.69 -4.55 21.97
C SER A 123 13.83 -4.96 20.50
N ASP A 124 12.73 -5.28 19.81
CA ASP A 124 12.75 -5.72 18.41
C ASP A 124 13.08 -4.57 17.45
N PHE A 125 12.97 -3.32 17.93
CA PHE A 125 13.33 -2.11 17.19
C PHE A 125 14.66 -1.50 17.66
N SER A 126 15.38 -2.17 18.55
CA SER A 126 16.69 -1.71 19.02
C SER A 126 17.78 -2.11 18.02
N ALA A 127 18.66 -1.17 17.69
CA ALA A 127 19.82 -1.48 16.87
C ALA A 127 20.72 -2.51 17.59
N PRO A 128 21.29 -3.50 16.87
CA PRO A 128 22.24 -4.42 17.48
C PRO A 128 23.47 -3.67 18.04
N SER A 129 24.11 -4.27 19.05
CA SER A 129 25.34 -3.70 19.63
C SER A 129 26.41 -3.48 18.56
N GLY A 130 27.06 -2.32 18.57
CA GLY A 130 28.09 -1.94 17.61
C GLY A 130 27.58 -1.22 16.35
N TYR A 131 26.26 -1.05 16.16
CA TYR A 131 25.73 -0.20 15.09
C TYR A 131 25.95 1.28 15.44
N THR A 132 26.67 2.00 14.58
CA THR A 132 26.79 3.46 14.66
C THR A 132 25.82 4.11 13.67
N ALA A 133 24.94 4.99 14.15
CA ALA A 133 24.14 5.82 13.26
C ALA A 133 25.05 6.93 12.71
N PHE A 134 25.38 6.88 11.42
CA PHE A 134 25.98 8.01 10.73
C PHE A 134 24.97 9.16 10.73
N ARG A 135 25.27 10.24 11.46
CA ARG A 135 24.52 11.49 11.36
C ARG A 135 25.07 12.24 10.15
N HIS A 136 24.25 12.37 9.10
CA HIS A 136 24.47 13.30 8.00
C HIS A 136 23.93 14.69 8.35
#